data_AF-X7YN51-F1
#
_entry.id   AF-X7YN51-F1
#
_cell.length_a   1.000
_cell.length_b   1.000
_cell.length_c   1.000
_cell.angle_alpha   90.00
_cell.angle_beta   90.00
_cell.angle_gamma   90.00
#
_symmetry.space_group_name_H-M   'P 1'
#
loop_
_entity.id
_entity.type
_entity.pdbx_description
1 polymer ?
#
loop_
_entity_poly.entity_id
_entity_poly.type
_entity_poly.pdbx_seq_one_letter_code
_entity_poly.pdbx_strand_id
1 'polypeptide(L)' 'MAITHHNVTQLFDSLDVGVELAPTQVWTQFHSYAFDFSVWEIWGALLHGGRLVVVPDSVARSPTTSMTC' A
#
# COMPACT_ATOMS: atom_id res chain seq x y z
N MET A 1 -1.39 11.46 19.22
CA MET A 1 -2.47 10.54 18.78
C MET A 1 -1.83 9.20 18.47
N ALA A 2 -2.50 8.09 18.77
CA ALA A 2 -2.00 6.74 18.52
C ALA A 2 -2.96 6.04 17.53
N ILE A 3 -2.40 5.30 16.58
CA ILE A 3 -3.14 4.44 15.66
C ILE A 3 -2.97 3.01 16.16
N THR A 4 -4.08 2.32 16.39
CA THR A 4 -4.10 0.92 16.84
C THR A 4 -4.25 -0.02 15.65
N HIS A 5 -3.92 -1.30 15.83
CA HIS A 5 -4.20 -2.33 14.83
C HIS A 5 -5.66 -2.35 14.40
N HIS A 6 -6.60 -2.14 15.33
CA HIS A 6 -8.04 -2.10 15.02
C HIS A 6 -8.39 -0.97 14.05
N ASN A 7 -7.76 0.20 14.18
CA ASN A 7 -7.99 1.31 13.26
C ASN A 7 -7.54 0.96 11.84
N VAL A 8 -6.44 0.22 11.71
CA VAL A 8 -5.94 -0.23 10.41
C VAL A 8 -6.86 -1.26 9.79
N THR A 9 -7.32 -2.28 10.54
CA THR A 9 -8.21 -3.31 9.98
C THR A 9 -9.57 -2.74 9.59
N GLN A 10 -10.15 -1.85 10.42
CA GLN A 10 -11.42 -1.21 10.14
C GLN A 10 -11.38 -0.38 8.84
N LEU A 11 -10.24 0.24 8.53
CA LEU A 11 -10.05 0.95 7.28
C LEU A 11 -10.39 0.04 6.09
N PHE A 12 -9.84 -1.17 6.05
CA PHE A 12 -10.05 -2.11 4.93
C PHE A 12 -11.40 -2.84 4.96
N ASP A 13 -12.00 -3.03 6.14
CA ASP A 13 -13.34 -3.63 6.25
C ASP A 13 -14.46 -2.70 5.77
N SER A 14 -14.24 -1.38 5.86
CA SER A 14 -15.23 -0.34 5.54
C SER A 14 -15.15 0.20 4.12
N LEU A 15 -14.09 -0.14 3.38
CA LEU A 15 -13.79 0.47 2.10
C LEU A 15 -14.36 -0.36 0.95
N ASP A 16 -15.56 0.04 0.52
CA ASP A 16 -16.03 -0.15 -0.85
C ASP A 16 -15.30 0.84 -1.78
N VAL A 17 -13.96 0.71 -1.87
CA VAL A 17 -13.06 1.66 -2.56
C VAL A 17 -13.12 1.57 -4.08
N GLY A 18 -14.01 0.75 -4.64
CA GLY A 18 -14.07 0.49 -6.08
C GLY A 18 -12.83 -0.24 -6.61
N VAL A 19 -12.01 -0.81 -5.73
CA VAL A 19 -10.86 -1.65 -6.05
C VAL A 19 -11.10 -3.02 -5.44
N GLU A 20 -11.19 -4.04 -6.29
CA GLU A 20 -11.28 -5.43 -5.83
C GLU A 20 -9.96 -5.81 -5.19
N LEU A 21 -9.93 -6.06 -3.88
CA LEU A 21 -8.74 -6.49 -3.17
C LEU A 21 -8.60 -8.00 -3.32
N ALA A 22 -7.58 -8.45 -4.06
CA ALA A 22 -7.43 -9.85 -4.44
C ALA A 22 -5.98 -10.36 -4.29
N PRO A 23 -5.77 -11.67 -4.07
CA PRO A 23 -4.43 -12.24 -3.91
C PRO A 23 -3.52 -12.10 -5.14
N THR A 24 -4.08 -11.81 -6.31
CA THR A 24 -3.35 -11.64 -7.56
C THR A 24 -2.79 -10.23 -7.75
N GLN A 25 -3.15 -9.26 -6.89
CA GLN A 25 -2.72 -7.89 -7.04
C GLN A 25 -1.29 -7.67 -6.57
N VAL A 26 -0.60 -6.76 -7.28
CA VAL A 26 0.73 -6.29 -6.92
C VAL A 26 0.63 -4.80 -6.60
N TRP A 27 1.09 -4.44 -5.42
CA TRP A 27 1.07 -3.06 -4.92
C TRP A 27 2.50 -2.56 -4.72
N THR A 28 2.76 -1.32 -5.10
CA THR A 28 4.04 -0.67 -4.84
C THR A 28 3.98 0.06 -3.50
N GLN A 29 4.99 -0.14 -2.67
CA GLN A 29 5.28 0.79 -1.58
C GLN A 29 6.34 1.77 -2.08
N PHE A 30 5.94 3.03 -2.27
CA PHE A 30 6.83 4.09 -2.74
C PHE A 30 6.74 5.35 -1.88
N HIS A 31 5.65 5.54 -1.13
CA HIS A 31 5.51 6.66 -0.22
C HIS A 31 6.35 6.44 1.03
N SER A 32 6.97 7.51 1.53
CA SER A 32 7.73 7.45 2.78
C SER A 32 6.89 6.87 3.93
N TYR A 33 7.52 6.01 4.73
CA TYR A 33 6.90 5.38 5.92
C TYR A 33 6.45 6.38 6.99
N ALA A 34 6.89 7.64 6.89
CA ALA A 34 6.45 8.72 7.77
C ALA A 34 5.04 9.26 7.41
N PHE A 35 4.48 8.89 6.25
CA PHE A 35 3.16 9.30 5.80
C PHE A 35 2.15 8.16 5.88
N ASP A 36 0.90 8.53 6.17
CA ASP A 36 -0.24 7.62 6.32
C ASP A 36 -0.54 6.81 5.05
N PHE A 37 -0.26 7.34 3.87
CA PHE A 37 -0.46 6.62 2.60
C PHE A 37 0.34 5.31 2.53
N SER A 38 1.48 5.22 3.21
CA SER A 38 2.27 3.97 3.28
C SER A 38 1.53 2.83 4.01
N VAL A 39 0.64 3.17 4.96
CA VAL A 39 -0.23 2.19 5.64
C VAL A 39 -1.18 1.56 4.62
N TRP A 40 -1.70 2.36 3.70
CA TRP A 40 -2.57 1.89 2.63
C TRP A 40 -1.83 0.94 1.67
N GLU A 41 -0.64 1.33 1.21
CA GLU A 41 0.19 0.51 0.31
C GLU A 41 0.54 -0.85 0.91
N ILE A 42 0.98 -0.86 2.18
CA ILE A 42 1.45 -2.07 2.85
C ILE A 42 0.28 -3.01 3.17
N TRP A 43 -0.73 -2.50 3.87
CA TRP A 43 -1.80 -3.36 4.40
C TRP A 43 -2.85 -3.70 3.34
N GLY A 44 -3.04 -2.86 2.32
CA GLY A 44 -3.90 -3.17 1.18
C GLY A 44 -3.46 -4.45 0.46
N ALA A 45 -2.15 -4.63 0.26
CA ALA A 45 -1.58 -5.84 -0.31
C ALA A 45 -1.67 -7.03 0.65
N LEU A 46 -1.18 -6.86 1.88
CA LEU A 46 -0.93 -7.98 2.79
C LEU A 46 -2.20 -8.56 3.42
N LEU A 47 -3.24 -7.75 3.67
CA LEU A 47 -4.49 -8.24 4.25
C LEU A 47 -5.32 -9.10 3.29
N HIS A 48 -5.06 -8.99 1.97
CA HIS A 48 -5.83 -9.69 0.93
C HIS A 48 -5.02 -10.74 0.18
N GLY A 49 -3.84 -11.10 0.70
CA GLY A 49 -2.96 -12.12 0.12
C GLY A 49 -2.24 -11.68 -1.16
N GLY A 50 -2.25 -10.37 -1.46
CA GLY A 50 -1.53 -9.79 -2.57
C GLY A 50 -0.01 -9.69 -2.31
N ARG A 51 0.71 -9.13 -3.29
CA ARG A 51 2.16 -8.95 -3.21
C ARG A 51 2.52 -7.48 -3.06
N LEU A 52 3.37 -7.17 -2.08
CA LEU A 52 3.97 -5.85 -1.93
C LEU A 52 5.34 -5.80 -2.60
N VAL A 53 5.58 -4.77 -3.41
CA VAL A 53 6.88 -4.45 -4.01
C VAL A 53 7.41 -3.17 -3.37
N VAL A 54 8.52 -3.28 -2.65
CA VAL A 54 9.20 -2.12 -2.06
C VAL A 54 10.04 -1.44 -3.14
N VAL A 55 9.70 -0.20 -3.47
CA VAL A 55 10.40 0.57 -4.49
C VAL A 55 11.61 1.26 -3.85
N PRO A 56 12.84 1.10 -4.40
CA PRO A 56 14.00 1.80 -3.87
C PRO A 56 13.84 3.33 -3.94
N ASP A 57 14.35 4.03 -2.93
CA ASP A 57 14.31 5.50 -2.81
C ASP A 57 14.87 6.27 -4.04
N SER A 58 15.82 5.67 -4.76
CA SER A 58 16.39 6.24 -5.99
C SER A 58 15.37 6.27 -7.14
N VAL A 59 14.47 5.29 -7.17
CA VAL A 59 13.42 5.13 -8.18
C VAL A 59 12.17 5.92 -7.78
N ALA A 60 11.77 5.89 -6.51
CA ALA A 60 10.59 6.59 -6.01
C ALA A 60 10.61 8.11 -6.24
N ARG A 61 11.81 8.71 -6.30
CA ARG A 61 12.02 10.14 -6.56
C ARG A 61 12.22 10.51 -8.04
N SER A 62 12.21 9.51 -8.92
CA SER A 62 12.48 9.67 -10.36
C SER A 62 11.28 9.19 -11.19
N PRO A 63 10.30 10.06 -11.51
CA PRO A 63 9.01 9.66 -12.09
C PRO A 63 9.13 8.94 -13.44
N THR A 64 10.24 9.11 -14.16
CA THR A 64 10.50 8.45 -15.46
C THR A 64 10.82 6.94 -15.32
N THR A 65 11.21 6.45 -14.13
CA THR A 65 11.65 5.05 -13.94
C THR A 65 10.53 4.13 -13.42
N SER A 66 9.41 4.67 -12.94
CA SER A 66 8.35 3.90 -12.25
C SER A 66 7.40 3.11 -13.17
N MET A 67 7.49 3.28 -14.49
CA MET A 67 6.51 2.75 -15.46
C MET A 67 6.79 1.32 -15.97
N THR A 68 7.66 0.53 -15.34
CA THR A 68 8.03 -0.80 -15.86
C THR A 68 8.08 -1.91 -14.80
N CYS A 69 7.16 -1.93 -13.83
CA CYS A 69 6.97 -3.11 -12.97
C CYS A 69 5.64 -3.79 -13.24
#